data_AF-A0A7Y5W121-F1
#
_entry.id   AF-A0A7Y5W121-F1
#
_cell.length_a   1.000
_cell.length_b   1.000
_cell.length_c   1.000
_cell.angle_alpha   90.00
_cell.angle_beta   90.00
_cell.angle_gamma   90.00
#
_symmetry.space_group_name_H-M   'P 1'
#
loop_
_entity.id
_entity.type
_entity.pdbx_description
1 polymer ?
#
loop_
_entity_poly.entity_id
_entity_poly.type
_entity_poly.pdbx_seq_one_letter_code
_entity_poly.pdbx_strand_id
1 'polypeptide(L)' 'MKREEIAALIAILQAQLALGQENVIVGSWKIGFDRRRQAFTFDKCENDGYCEERPAVVSLAGEILDPGGPLFGD' A
#
# COMPACT_ATOMS: atom_id res chain seq x y z
N MET A 1 -8.76 -8.00 -9.11
CA MET A 1 -8.50 -8.90 -7.96
C MET A 1 -9.49 -10.05 -8.01
N LYS A 2 -9.14 -11.26 -7.56
CA LYS A 2 -10.08 -12.36 -7.29
C LYS A 2 -10.29 -12.47 -5.77
N ARG A 3 -11.03 -13.49 -5.34
CA ARG A 3 -11.39 -13.72 -3.93
C ARG A 3 -10.17 -13.79 -3.01
N GLU A 4 -9.12 -14.49 -3.43
CA GLU A 4 -7.90 -14.67 -2.64
C GLU A 4 -7.17 -13.35 -2.42
N GLU A 5 -7.05 -12.52 -3.46
CA GLU A 5 -6.43 -11.21 -3.33
C GLU A 5 -7.27 -10.24 -2.49
N ILE A 6 -8.60 -10.33 -2.54
CA ILE A 6 -9.47 -9.56 -1.65
C ILE A 6 -9.26 -9.97 -0.18
N ALA A 7 -9.20 -11.28 0.09
CA ALA A 7 -8.94 -11.80 1.43
C ALA A 7 -7.56 -11.38 1.95
N ALA A 8 -6.53 -11.46 1.10
CA ALA A 8 -5.18 -11.00 1.42
C ALA A 8 -5.15 -9.49 1.71
N LEU A 9 -5.82 -8.69 0.88
CA LEU A 9 -5.94 -7.25 1.11
C LEU A 9 -6.59 -6.94 2.47
N ILE A 10 -7.68 -7.61 2.82
CA ILE A 10 -8.34 -7.43 4.12
C ILE A 10 -7.38 -7.75 5.26
N ALA A 11 -6.64 -8.86 5.18
CA ALA A 11 -5.67 -9.26 6.20
C ALA A 11 -4.55 -8.21 6.35
N ILE A 12 -4.05 -7.67 5.24
CA ILE A 12 -3.04 -6.59 5.25
C ILE A 12 -3.59 -5.34 5.93
N LEU A 13 -4.80 -4.90 5.56
CA LEU A 13 -5.42 -3.72 6.14
C LEU A 13 -5.63 -3.88 7.66
N GLN A 14 -6.05 -5.06 8.11
CA GLN A 14 -6.20 -5.38 9.53
C GLN A 14 -4.86 -5.37 10.28
N ALA A 15 -3.81 -5.95 9.69
CA ALA A 15 -2.47 -5.95 10.28
C ALA A 15 -1.90 -4.53 10.40
N GLN A 16 -2.02 -3.73 9.33
CA GLN A 16 -1.57 -2.34 9.31
C GLN A 16 -2.34 -1.46 10.30
N LEU A 17 -3.66 -1.67 10.43
CA LEU A 17 -4.46 -0.96 11.43
C LEU A 17 -3.96 -1.23 12.87
N ALA A 18 -3.49 -2.44 13.15
CA ALA A 18 -2.93 -2.80 14.46
C ALA A 18 -1.58 -2.14 14.77
N LEU A 19 -0.85 -1.66 13.76
CA LEU A 19 0.44 -0.96 13.92
C LEU A 19 0.28 0.51 14.34
N GLY A 20 -0.94 1.06 14.33
CA GLY A 20 -1.18 2.45 14.74
C GLY A 20 -0.38 3.44 13.89
N GLN A 21 0.50 4.22 14.50
CA GLN A 21 1.28 5.26 13.79
C GLN A 21 2.38 4.70 12.88
N GLU A 22 2.81 3.45 13.07
CA GLU A 22 3.86 2.83 12.25
C GLU A 22 3.33 2.22 10.94
N ASN A 23 2.03 2.36 10.66
CA ASN A 23 1.44 1.78 9.47
C ASN A 23 1.86 2.54 8.19
N VAL A 24 2.17 1.80 7.13
CA VAL A 24 2.70 2.37 5.89
C VAL A 24 1.62 2.77 4.88
N ILE A 25 0.36 2.42 5.15
CA ILE A 25 -0.78 2.62 4.25
C ILE A 25 -1.62 3.87 4.56
N VAL A 26 -1.20 4.73 5.50
CA VAL A 26 -1.87 6.02 5.77
C VAL A 26 -1.92 6.89 4.52
N GLY A 27 -3.04 7.61 4.34
CA GLY A 27 -3.19 8.55 3.23
C GLY A 27 -3.28 7.87 1.87
N SER A 28 -3.61 6.58 1.83
CA SER A 28 -3.76 5.85 0.57
C SER A 28 -5.08 6.17 -0.12
N TRP A 29 -5.00 6.64 -1.36
CA TRP A 29 -6.14 7.00 -2.21
C TRP A 29 -6.52 5.88 -3.16
N LYS A 30 -5.53 5.13 -3.67
CA LYS A 30 -5.75 4.06 -4.64
C LYS A 30 -4.95 2.81 -4.27
N ILE A 31 -5.61 1.66 -4.39
CA ILE A 31 -4.98 0.34 -4.17
C ILE A 31 -4.91 -0.39 -5.51
N GLY A 32 -3.69 -0.67 -5.94
CA GLY A 32 -3.40 -1.49 -7.12
C GLY A 32 -2.93 -2.88 -6.73
N PHE A 33 -3.25 -3.90 -7.54
CA PHE A 33 -2.67 -5.23 -7.40
C PHE A 33 -1.91 -5.62 -8.66
N ASP A 34 -0.61 -5.90 -8.53
CA ASP A 34 0.24 -6.40 -9.60
C ASP A 34 0.34 -7.92 -9.51
N ARG A 35 -0.25 -8.61 -10.49
CA ARG A 35 -0.22 -10.08 -10.58
C ARG A 35 1.16 -10.66 -10.84
N ARG A 36 2.04 -9.96 -11.55
CA ARG A 36 3.40 -10.46 -11.82
C ARG A 36 4.26 -10.38 -10.57
N ARG A 37 4.11 -9.29 -9.81
CA ARG A 37 4.85 -9.06 -8.56
C ARG A 37 4.20 -9.70 -7.34
N GLN A 38 2.96 -10.16 -7.46
CA GLN A 38 2.15 -10.66 -6.33
C GLN A 38 2.17 -9.66 -5.17
N ALA A 39 1.87 -8.39 -5.46
CA ALA A 39 1.99 -7.29 -4.50
C ALA A 39 0.89 -6.25 -4.71
N PHE A 40 0.53 -5.59 -3.60
CA PHE A 40 -0.34 -4.43 -3.55
C PHE A 40 0.49 -3.15 -3.50
N THR A 41 0.06 -2.17 -4.28
CA THR A 41 0.58 -0.80 -4.24
C THR A 41 -0.47 0.11 -3.63
N PHE A 42 -0.09 0.83 -2.59
CA PHE A 42 -0.92 1.78 -1.86
C PHE A 42 -0.47 3.19 -2.24
N ASP A 43 -1.17 3.74 -3.23
CA ASP A 43 -0.86 5.01 -3.85
C ASP A 43 -1.41 6.16 -3.01
N LYS A 44 -0.57 7.17 -2.77
CA LYS A 44 -0.84 8.33 -1.92
C LYS A 44 -1.00 9.63 -2.73
N CYS A 45 -1.21 9.52 -4.05
CA CYS A 45 -1.42 10.67 -4.91
C CYS A 45 -2.89 11.10 -4.92
N GLU A 46 -3.16 12.37 -4.59
CA GLU A 46 -4.52 12.90 -4.43
C GLU A 46 -5.25 13.19 -5.75
N ASN A 47 -4.55 13.37 -6.88
CA ASN A 47 -5.14 13.60 -8.21
C ASN A 47 -4.12 13.34 -9.33
N ASP A 48 -4.33 12.32 -10.19
CA ASP A 48 -3.65 11.98 -11.47
C ASP A 48 -2.27 12.67 -11.76
N GLY A 49 -1.37 12.73 -10.77
CA GLY A 49 -0.06 13.37 -10.90
C GLY A 49 0.44 14.16 -9.68
N TYR A 50 -0.43 14.62 -8.77
CA TYR A 50 0.03 15.21 -7.50
C TYR A 50 0.28 14.12 -6.47
N CYS A 51 1.56 13.85 -6.23
CA CYS A 51 2.04 12.85 -5.29
C CYS A 51 2.98 13.52 -4.30
N GLU A 52 2.62 13.50 -3.02
CA GLU A 52 3.53 13.94 -1.95
C GLU A 52 4.50 12.81 -1.56
N GLU A 53 4.06 11.56 -1.74
CA GLU A 53 4.79 10.36 -1.35
C GLU A 53 4.79 9.28 -2.44
N ARG A 54 5.85 8.47 -2.45
CA ARG A 54 5.92 7.20 -3.16
C ARG A 54 4.91 6.22 -2.57
N PRO A 55 4.30 5.35 -3.38
CA PRO A 55 3.39 4.34 -2.88
C PRO A 55 4.10 3.37 -1.94
N ALA A 56 3.40 2.93 -0.90
CA ALA A 56 3.83 1.76 -0.15
C ALA A 56 3.54 0.49 -0.97
N VAL A 57 4.42 -0.51 -0.89
CA VAL A 57 4.29 -1.77 -1.59
C VAL A 57 4.31 -2.91 -0.57
N VAL A 58 3.25 -3.71 -0.55
CA VAL A 58 3.11 -4.84 0.37
C VAL A 58 2.86 -6.10 -0.46
N SER A 59 3.60 -7.17 -0.20
CA SER A 59 3.42 -8.45 -0.88
C SER A 59 2.05 -9.06 -0.57
N LEU A 60 1.62 -10.01 -1.39
CA LEU A 60 0.39 -10.79 -1.15
C LEU A 60 0.42 -11.51 0.21
N ALA A 61 1.61 -11.82 0.73
CA ALA A 61 1.82 -12.43 2.04
C ALA A 61 1.79 -11.43 3.21
N GLY A 62 1.69 -10.12 2.94
CA GLY A 62 1.66 -9.06 3.93
C GLY A 62 3.03 -8.51 4.35
N GLU A 63 4.09 -8.93 3.68
CA GLU A 63 5.43 -8.36 3.88
C GLU A 63 5.54 -6.98 3.24
N ILE A 64 6.08 -6.00 3.95
CA ILE A 64 6.34 -4.66 3.41
C ILE A 64 7.58 -4.75 2.51
N LEU A 65 7.38 -4.62 1.21
CA LEU A 65 8.45 -4.64 0.20
C LEU A 65 9.07 -3.25 0.01
N ASP A 66 8.26 -2.19 0.14
CA ASP A 66 8.70 -0.80 0.17
C ASP A 66 7.73 -0.02 1.08
N PRO A 67 8.21 0.68 2.13
CA PRO A 67 7.34 1.47 2.98
C PRO A 67 6.79 2.74 2.31
N GLY A 68 7.30 3.11 1.12
CA GLY A 68 6.96 4.36 0.44
C GLY A 68 7.67 5.56 1.07
N GLY A 69 6.99 6.69 1.17
CA GLY A 69 7.47 7.91 1.83
C GLY A 69 7.74 9.08 0.87
N PRO A 70 8.15 10.25 1.40
CA PRO A 70 8.19 11.51 0.67
C PRO A 70 8.96 11.43 -0.66
N LEU A 71 8.37 12.01 -1.71
CA LEU A 71 9.03 12.16 -3.02
C LEU A 71 10.06 13.29 -3.03
N PHE A 72 9.80 14.31 -2.22
CA PHE A 72 10.68 15.44 -1.99
C PHE A 72 11.06 15.40 -0.50
N GLY A 73 12.36 15.42 -0.22
CA GLY A 73 12.86 15.24 1.14
C GLY A 73 12.50 16.39 2.07
N ASP A 74 12.58 16.10 3.37
CA ASP A 74 13.04 17.06 4.36
C ASP A 74 14.58 17.03 4.43
#